data_AF-A9WM50-F1
#
_entry.id   AF-A9WM50-F1
#
_cell.length_a   1.000
_cell.length_b   1.000
_cell.length_c   1.000
_cell.angle_alpha   90.00
_cell.angle_beta   90.00
_cell.angle_gamma   90.00
#
_symmetry.space_group_name_H-M   'P 1'
#
loop_
_entity.id
_entity.type
_entity.pdbx_description
1 polymer ?
#
loop_
_entity_poly.entity_id
_entity_poly.type
_entity_poly.pdbx_seq_one_letter_code
_entity_poly.pdbx_strand_id
1 'polypeptide(L)'
;MASVWTLAAPEVVAKLDEGLRDYFDSAPEGMIGKGVGVFRRVGTPRRWLWPILWLLSKEGIVFPVWQQDVVFEVVNRPSVDSHGRTAIFATRKFRFASGVR
;
A
#
# COMPACT_ATOMS: atom_id res chain seq x y z
N MET A 1 -17.69 -10.44 -9.14
CA MET A 1 -16.71 -9.85 -10.09
C MET A 1 -15.36 -10.51 -9.82
N ALA A 2 -14.57 -10.80 -10.85
CA ALA A 2 -13.25 -11.42 -10.66
C ALA A 2 -12.26 -10.43 -10.02
N SER A 3 -11.44 -10.91 -9.10
CA SER A 3 -10.46 -10.06 -8.39
C SER A 3 -9.36 -9.55 -9.33
N VAL A 4 -8.66 -8.49 -8.90
CA VAL A 4 -7.49 -7.96 -9.64
C VAL A 4 -6.45 -9.05 -9.90
N TRP A 5 -6.27 -9.97 -8.96
CA TRP A 5 -5.32 -11.06 -9.06
C TRP A 5 -5.74 -12.10 -10.10
N THR A 6 -7.03 -12.45 -10.13
CA THR A 6 -7.59 -13.34 -11.15
C THR A 6 -7.51 -12.74 -12.55
N LEU A 7 -7.67 -11.41 -12.68
CA LEU A 7 -7.51 -10.70 -13.95
C LEU A 7 -6.05 -10.62 -14.40
N ALA A 8 -5.10 -10.50 -13.47
CA ALA A 8 -3.69 -10.31 -13.78
C ALA A 8 -2.91 -11.61 -14.01
N ALA A 9 -3.26 -12.70 -13.30
CA ALA A 9 -2.51 -13.96 -13.32
C ALA A 9 -3.41 -15.17 -13.01
N PRO A 10 -4.38 -15.50 -13.88
CA PRO A 10 -5.38 -16.54 -13.63
C PRO A 10 -4.76 -17.93 -13.37
N GLU A 11 -3.70 -18.29 -14.08
CA GLU A 11 -2.98 -19.56 -13.92
C GLU A 11 -2.23 -19.68 -12.59
N VAL A 12 -1.86 -18.55 -11.97
CA VAL A 12 -1.23 -18.53 -10.65
C VAL A 12 -2.28 -18.67 -9.56
N VAL A 13 -3.39 -17.93 -9.68
CA VAL A 13 -4.52 -18.00 -8.73
C VAL A 13 -5.11 -19.41 -8.67
N ALA A 14 -5.22 -20.09 -9.82
CA ALA A 14 -5.68 -21.47 -9.90
C ALA A 14 -4.82 -22.46 -9.08
N LYS A 15 -3.54 -22.15 -8.84
CA LYS A 15 -2.61 -23.01 -8.08
C LYS A 15 -2.54 -22.70 -6.59
N LEU A 16 -3.21 -21.64 -6.13
CA LEU A 16 -3.25 -21.29 -4.71
C LEU A 16 -4.02 -22.35 -3.92
N ASP A 17 -3.61 -22.55 -2.67
CA ASP A 17 -4.42 -23.26 -1.68
C ASP A 17 -5.76 -22.55 -1.45
N GLU A 18 -6.79 -23.28 -1.00
CA GLU A 18 -8.15 -22.75 -0.81
C GLU A 18 -8.17 -21.49 0.07
N GLY A 19 -7.45 -21.49 1.20
CA GLY A 19 -7.42 -20.32 2.08
C GLY A 19 -6.75 -19.10 1.45
N LEU A 20 -5.81 -19.30 0.52
CA LEU A 20 -5.19 -18.22 -0.23
C LEU A 20 -6.08 -17.75 -1.38
N ARG A 21 -6.85 -18.65 -2.03
CA ARG A 21 -7.83 -18.23 -3.03
C ARG A 21 -8.87 -17.31 -2.40
N ASP A 22 -9.39 -17.65 -1.23
CA ASP A 22 -10.34 -16.79 -0.51
C ASP A 22 -9.74 -15.42 -0.14
N TYR A 23 -8.46 -15.40 0.24
CA TYR A 23 -7.75 -14.16 0.54
C TYR A 23 -7.56 -13.26 -0.70
N PHE A 24 -7.25 -13.86 -1.84
CA PHE A 24 -6.98 -13.15 -3.10
C PHE A 24 -8.22 -12.98 -3.97
N ASP A 25 -9.35 -13.56 -3.60
CA ASP A 25 -10.63 -13.26 -4.24
C ASP A 25 -11.06 -11.83 -3.89
N SER A 26 -12.03 -11.31 -4.64
CA SER A 26 -12.47 -9.93 -4.47
C SER A 26 -13.02 -9.74 -3.06
N ALA A 27 -12.41 -8.83 -2.30
CA ALA A 27 -13.02 -8.34 -1.06
C ALA A 27 -14.46 -7.88 -1.37
N PRO A 28 -15.47 -8.30 -0.59
CA PRO A 28 -16.85 -7.87 -0.80
C PRO A 28 -16.95 -6.35 -0.92
N GLU A 29 -17.87 -5.88 -1.76
CA GLU A 29 -18.10 -4.44 -1.94
C GLU A 29 -18.42 -3.79 -0.58
N GLY A 30 -17.71 -2.71 -0.26
CA GLY A 30 -17.80 -2.04 1.04
C GLY A 30 -16.89 -2.57 2.15
N MET A 31 -16.16 -3.67 1.94
CA MET A 31 -15.19 -4.16 2.92
C MET A 31 -13.91 -3.30 2.91
N ILE A 32 -13.55 -2.71 4.05
CA ILE A 32 -12.34 -1.89 4.20
C ILE A 32 -11.28 -2.71 4.94
N GLY A 33 -10.16 -2.97 4.28
CA GLY A 33 -8.99 -3.57 4.92
C GLY A 33 -8.23 -2.54 5.73
N LYS A 34 -7.97 -2.80 7.02
CA LYS A 34 -7.15 -1.95 7.88
C LYS A 34 -6.01 -2.76 8.46
N GLY A 35 -4.81 -2.19 8.46
CA GLY A 35 -3.63 -2.81 9.05
C GLY A 35 -2.77 -1.78 9.77
N VAL A 36 -2.01 -2.25 10.76
CA VAL A 36 -1.01 -1.46 11.49
C VAL A 36 0.29 -2.24 11.48
N GLY A 37 1.40 -1.54 11.39
CA GLY A 37 2.72 -2.17 11.46
C GLY A 37 3.82 -1.18 11.81
N VAL A 38 5.05 -1.69 11.85
CA VAL A 38 6.24 -0.89 12.13
C VAL A 38 7.26 -1.15 11.03
N PHE A 39 7.67 -0.10 10.33
CA PHE A 39 8.83 -0.17 9.46
C PHE A 39 10.08 -0.03 10.30
N ARG A 40 10.96 -1.04 10.25
CA ARG A 40 12.27 -0.98 10.92
C ARG A 40 13.07 0.27 10.52
N ARG A 41 12.93 0.71 9.27
CA ARG A 41 13.61 1.92 8.78
C ARG A 41 12.87 2.57 7.62
N VAL A 42 12.87 3.91 7.58
CA VAL A 42 12.31 4.70 6.48
C VAL A 42 13.29 5.78 6.05
N GLY A 43 13.45 5.93 4.72
CA GLY A 43 14.22 7.00 4.08
C GLY A 43 15.68 6.64 3.76
N THR A 44 16.59 7.62 3.79
CA THR A 44 18.00 7.47 3.40
C THR A 44 18.95 8.27 4.28
N PRO A 45 20.14 7.73 4.64
CA PRO A 45 21.14 8.46 5.43
C PRO A 45 21.86 9.53 4.61
N ARG A 46 21.76 9.46 3.27
CA ARG A 46 22.42 10.38 2.34
C ARG A 46 21.68 11.71 2.27
N ARG A 47 22.04 12.64 3.15
CA ARG A 47 21.36 13.95 3.28
C ARG A 47 21.40 14.81 2.02
N TRP A 48 22.39 14.61 1.14
CA TRP A 48 22.46 15.32 -0.14
C TRP A 48 21.30 14.96 -1.10
N LEU A 49 20.64 13.81 -0.92
CA LEU A 49 19.44 13.45 -1.69
C LEU A 49 18.17 14.13 -1.17
N TRP A 50 18.18 14.66 0.05
CA TRP A 50 16.97 15.16 0.72
C TRP A 50 16.26 16.28 -0.04
N PRO A 51 16.93 17.24 -0.70
CA PRO A 51 16.23 18.26 -1.47
C PRO A 51 15.36 17.69 -2.61
N ILE A 52 15.87 16.70 -3.34
CA ILE A 52 15.13 16.04 -4.42
C ILE A 52 13.98 15.20 -3.83
N LEU A 53 14.27 14.43 -2.78
CA LEU A 53 13.24 13.63 -2.10
C LEU A 53 12.15 14.48 -1.46
N TRP A 54 12.47 15.70 -1.02
CA TRP A 54 11.49 16.63 -0.48
C TRP A 54 10.46 17.05 -1.53
N LEU A 55 10.88 17.28 -2.78
CA LEU A 55 9.94 17.55 -3.87
C LEU A 55 8.99 16.37 -4.10
N LEU A 56 9.54 15.14 -4.14
CA LEU A 56 8.73 13.92 -4.29
C LEU A 56 7.82 13.64 -3.08
N SER A 57 8.19 14.12 -1.90
CA SER A 57 7.39 13.93 -0.68
C SER A 57 6.09 14.72 -0.69
N LYS A 58 6.00 15.80 -1.47
CA LYS A 58 4.76 16.56 -1.64
C LYS A 58 3.66 15.74 -2.32
N GLU A 59 4.06 14.80 -3.16
CA GLU A 59 3.17 13.85 -3.85
C GLU A 59 3.00 12.54 -3.06
N GLY A 60 3.53 12.43 -1.85
CA GLY A 60 3.42 11.22 -1.02
C GLY A 60 4.21 10.01 -1.55
N ILE A 61 5.18 10.22 -2.45
CA ILE A 61 5.93 9.13 -3.11
C ILE A 61 7.02 8.58 -2.17
N VAL A 62 7.90 9.46 -1.66
CA VAL A 62 9.02 9.13 -0.77
C VAL A 62 9.31 10.28 0.17
N PHE A 63 9.89 10.02 1.35
CA PHE A 63 10.13 11.03 2.38
C PHE A 63 11.63 11.27 2.63
N PRO A 64 12.08 12.54 2.72
CA PRO A 64 13.48 12.90 2.98
C PRO A 64 13.84 12.75 4.47
N VAL A 65 13.75 11.53 5.00
CA VAL A 65 13.99 11.21 6.41
C VAL A 65 15.07 10.14 6.55
N TRP A 66 15.52 9.89 7.79
CA TRP A 66 16.24 8.68 8.16
C TRP A 66 15.82 8.30 9.58
N GLN A 67 14.76 7.50 9.68
CA GLN A 67 14.15 7.12 10.96
C GLN A 67 14.04 5.61 11.08
N GLN A 68 14.10 5.12 12.32
CA GLN A 68 13.91 3.72 12.68
C GLN A 68 12.56 3.53 13.37
N ASP A 69 12.05 2.30 13.32
CA ASP A 69 10.84 1.88 14.03
C ASP A 69 9.63 2.80 13.81
N VAL A 70 9.38 3.14 12.54
CA VAL A 70 8.30 4.06 12.13
C VAL A 70 6.98 3.30 12.08
N VAL A 71 6.06 3.64 12.98
CA VAL A 71 4.70 3.10 12.98
C VAL A 71 3.95 3.60 11.75
N PHE A 72 3.21 2.71 11.10
CA PHE A 72 2.32 3.06 10.00
C PHE A 72 0.97 2.37 10.11
N GLU A 73 -0.03 3.02 9.51
CA GLU A 73 -1.35 2.47 9.27
C GLU A 73 -1.55 2.33 7.76
N VAL A 74 -2.22 1.26 7.34
CA VAL A 74 -2.65 1.06 5.95
C VAL A 74 -4.15 0.86 5.90
N VAL A 75 -4.81 1.51 4.95
CA VAL A 75 -6.22 1.33 4.66
C VAL A 75 -6.37 1.00 3.18
N ASN A 76 -6.86 -0.20 2.90
CA ASN A 76 -7.19 -0.68 1.57
C ASN A 76 -8.70 -0.55 1.35
N ARG A 77 -9.09 0.20 0.32
CA ARG A 77 -10.50 0.34 -0.07
C ARG A 77 -10.71 -0.26 -1.46
N PRO A 78 -11.72 -1.11 -1.65
CA PRO A 78 -12.14 -1.52 -2.98
C PRO A 78 -12.67 -0.28 -3.72
N SER A 79 -12.44 -0.25 -5.02
CA SER A 79 -12.94 0.79 -5.92
C SER A 79 -13.01 0.27 -7.34
N VAL A 80 -13.48 1.12 -8.24
CA VAL A 80 -13.62 0.85 -9.65
C VAL A 80 -12.83 1.90 -10.40
N ASP A 81 -11.95 1.47 -11.30
CA ASP A 81 -11.18 2.40 -12.13
C ASP A 81 -12.05 3.03 -13.24
N SER A 82 -11.46 3.95 -14.01
CA SER A 82 -12.16 4.63 -15.12
C SER A 82 -12.63 3.71 -16.25
N HIS A 83 -12.20 2.44 -16.26
CA HIS A 83 -12.55 1.44 -17.27
C HIS A 83 -13.53 0.39 -16.71
N GLY A 84 -14.08 0.59 -15.51
CA GLY A 84 -15.04 -0.33 -14.91
C GLY A 84 -14.41 -1.56 -14.26
N ARG A 85 -13.08 -1.60 -14.08
CA ARG A 85 -12.38 -2.74 -13.47
C ARG A 85 -12.25 -2.56 -11.97
N THR A 86 -12.38 -3.66 -11.23
CA THR A 86 -12.10 -3.68 -9.79
C THR A 86 -10.65 -3.25 -9.55
N ALA A 87 -10.45 -2.39 -8.56
CA ALA A 87 -9.14 -1.91 -8.12
C ALA A 87 -9.12 -1.80 -6.58
N ILE A 88 -7.92 -1.75 -6.01
CA ILE A 88 -7.72 -1.50 -4.58
C ILE A 88 -6.92 -0.21 -4.41
N PHE A 89 -7.50 0.79 -3.77
CA PHE A 89 -6.77 1.98 -3.35
C PHE A 89 -6.22 1.78 -1.95
N ALA A 90 -4.89 1.85 -1.85
CA ALA A 90 -4.17 1.76 -0.59
C ALA A 90 -3.72 3.15 -0.14
N THR A 91 -4.22 3.61 1.02
CA THR A 91 -3.67 4.79 1.70
C THR A 91 -2.80 4.32 2.86
N ARG A 92 -1.62 4.93 3.01
CA ARG A 92 -0.74 4.69 4.16
C ARG A 92 -0.53 5.98 4.93
N LYS A 93 -0.48 5.90 6.25
CA LYS A 93 -0.11 7.00 7.14
C LYS A 93 1.08 6.60 7.98
N PHE A 94 2.15 7.37 7.92
CA PHE A 94 3.39 7.15 8.64
C PHE A 94 3.51 8.14 9.79
N ARG A 95 3.90 7.65 10.97
CA ARG A 95 4.12 8.47 12.17
C ARG A 95 5.60 8.79 12.30
N PHE A 96 6.06 9.81 11.59
CA PHE A 96 7.43 10.31 11.73
C PHE A 96 7.57 11.19 12.98
N ALA A 97 8.80 11.35 13.48
CA ALA A 97 9.10 12.28 14.58
C ALA A 97 8.66 13.74 14.30
N SER A 98 8.65 14.15 13.03
CA SER A 98 8.21 15.49 12.59
C SER A 98 6.69 15.59 12.36
N GLY A 99 5.92 14.54 12.65
CA GLY A 99 4.48 14.47 12.46
C GLY A 99 4.03 13.41 11.45
N VAL A 100 2.71 13.26 11.33
CA VAL A 100 2.08 12.26 10.46
C VAL A 100 2.16 12.69 8.99
N ARG A 101 2.45 11.74 8.10
CA ARG A 101 2.44 11.91 6.64
C ARG A 101 1.67 10.79 5.98
#